data_AF-A0A974ZNW0-F1
#
_entry.id   AF-A0A974ZNW0-F1
#
_cell.length_a   1.000
_cell.length_b   1.000
_cell.length_c   1.000
_cell.angle_alpha   90.00
_cell.angle_beta   90.00
_cell.angle_gamma   90.00
#
_symmetry.space_group_name_H-M   'P 1'
#
loop_
_entity.id
_entity.type
_entity.pdbx_description
1 polymer ?
#
loop_
_entity_poly.entity_id
_entity_poly.type
_entity_poly.pdbx_seq_one_letter_code
_entity_poly.pdbx_strand_id
1 'polypeptide(L)' 'MSTEEIINSALKLAPEERFELIDRVLHSLDRPDPEIDRIWIEEAERRLAAYRAGEAKGVPAEDIFGDF' A
#
# COMPACT_ATOMS: atom_id res chain seq x y z
N MET A 1 -7.30 -29.09 1.44
CA MET A 1 -7.84 -28.17 0.42
C MET A 1 -6.65 -27.57 -0.31
N SER A 2 -6.56 -27.72 -1.63
CA SER A 2 -5.52 -27.09 -2.44
C SER A 2 -5.84 -25.61 -2.66
N THR A 3 -4.85 -24.81 -3.02
CA THR A 3 -5.06 -23.40 -3.39
C THR A 3 -6.07 -23.27 -4.53
N GLU A 4 -6.05 -24.20 -5.49
CA GLU A 4 -6.97 -24.23 -6.62
C GLU A 4 -8.42 -24.51 -6.18
N GLU A 5 -8.63 -25.41 -5.21
CA GLU A 5 -9.96 -25.66 -4.63
C GLU A 5 -10.51 -24.42 -3.90
N ILE A 6 -9.65 -23.67 -3.21
CA ILE A 6 -10.03 -22.43 -2.51
C ILE A 6 -10.40 -21.34 -3.52
N ILE A 7 -9.59 -21.14 -4.57
CA ILE A 7 -9.87 -20.18 -5.65
C ILE A 7 -11.20 -20.51 -6.32
N ASN A 8 -11.42 -21.77 -6.70
CA ASN A 8 -12.65 -22.22 -7.32
C ASN A 8 -13.89 -22.02 -6.43
N SER A 9 -13.71 -22.07 -5.11
CA SER A 9 -14.79 -21.78 -4.15
C SER A 9 -15.04 -20.28 -4.03
N ALA A 10 -13.97 -19.47 -3.93
CA ALA A 10 -14.06 -18.02 -3.86
C ALA A 10 -14.70 -17.40 -5.11
N LEU A 11 -14.43 -17.95 -6.30
CA LEU A 11 -15.01 -17.47 -7.56
C LEU A 11 -16.53 -17.71 -7.67
N LYS A 12 -17.12 -18.59 -6.85
CA LYS A 12 -18.57 -18.85 -6.81
C LYS A 12 -19.35 -17.87 -5.93
N LEU A 13 -18.65 -17.07 -5.12
CA LEU A 13 -19.26 -16.06 -4.25
C LEU A 13 -19.79 -14.87 -5.06
N ALA A 14 -20.76 -14.16 -4.49
CA ALA A 14 -21.21 -12.89 -5.05
C ALA A 14 -20.06 -11.86 -5.09
N PRO A 15 -20.09 -10.86 -5.98
CA PRO A 15 -19.04 -9.84 -6.07
C PRO A 15 -18.66 -9.21 -4.73
N GLU A 16 -19.63 -8.90 -3.88
CA GLU A 16 -19.45 -8.24 -2.58
C GLU A 16 -18.71 -9.14 -1.59
N GLU A 17 -19.08 -10.42 -1.53
CA GLU A 17 -18.44 -11.43 -0.69
C GLU A 17 -17.01 -11.72 -1.13
N ARG A 18 -16.73 -11.65 -2.45
CA ARG A 18 -15.36 -11.75 -2.96
C ARG A 18 -14.51 -10.56 -2.52
N PHE A 19 -15.07 -9.35 -2.54
CA PHE A 19 -14.38 -8.17 -2.02
C PHE A 19 -14.05 -8.33 -0.54
N GLU A 20 -15.02 -8.76 0.28
CA GLU A 20 -14.78 -9.02 1.70
C GLU A 20 -13.69 -10.09 1.93
N LEU A 21 -13.71 -11.17 1.15
CA LEU A 21 -12.68 -12.22 1.23
C LEU A 21 -11.29 -11.68 0.89
N ILE A 22 -11.18 -10.93 -0.22
CA ILE A 22 -9.91 -10.32 -0.65
C ILE A 22 -9.39 -9.38 0.43
N ASP A 23 -10.25 -8.54 1.00
CA ASP A 23 -9.89 -7.59 2.04
C ASP A 23 -9.29 -8.30 3.27
N ARG A 24 -9.95 -9.36 3.76
CA ARG A 24 -9.44 -10.16 4.89
C ARG A 24 -8.12 -10.85 4.58
N VAL A 25 -7.95 -11.38 3.36
CA VAL A 25 -6.70 -12.02 2.94
C VAL A 25 -5.58 -10.98 2.88
N LEU A 26 -5.82 -9.82 2.29
CA LEU A 26 -4.85 -8.72 2.23
C LEU A 26 -4.42 -8.28 3.63
N HIS A 27 -5.38 -8.03 4.54
CA HIS A 27 -5.07 -7.69 5.93
C HIS A 27 -4.29 -8.78 6.68
N SER A 28 -4.42 -10.05 6.29
CA SER A 28 -3.63 -11.13 6.90
C SER A 28 -2.16 -11.16 6.46
N LEU A 29 -1.88 -10.59 5.28
CA LEU A 29 -0.55 -10.43 4.70
C LEU A 29 0.10 -9.13 5.17
N ASP A 30 -0.71 -8.09 5.37
CA ASP A 30 -0.28 -6.81 5.93
C ASP A 30 -0.08 -6.95 7.44
N ARG A 31 1.13 -7.38 7.82
CA ARG A 31 1.56 -7.46 9.22
C ARG A 31 2.37 -6.21 9.52
N PRO A 32 1.75 -5.14 10.05
CA PRO A 32 2.48 -3.93 10.39
C PRO A 32 3.57 -4.29 11.40
N ASP A 33 4.79 -3.91 11.08
CA ASP A 33 5.91 -3.95 11.99
C ASP A 33 6.06 -2.54 12.57
N PRO A 34 5.72 -2.32 13.85
CA PRO A 34 5.75 -0.99 14.45
C PRO A 34 7.12 -0.32 14.37
N GLU A 35 8.20 -1.10 14.28
CA GLU A 35 9.55 -0.56 14.13
C GLU A 35 9.80 -0.06 12.71
N ILE A 36 9.31 -0.79 11.69
CA ILE A 36 9.33 -0.33 10.31
C ILE A 36 8.50 0.96 10.18
N ASP A 37 7.30 0.98 10.75
CA ASP A 37 6.43 2.17 10.74
C ASP A 37 7.12 3.39 11.37
N ARG A 38 7.78 3.20 12.51
CA ARG A 38 8.56 4.24 13.18
C ARG A 38 9.68 4.78 12.28
N ILE A 39 10.46 3.89 11.66
CA ILE A 39 11.55 4.26 10.75
C ILE A 39 11.02 5.03 9.53
N TRP A 40 9.88 4.62 8.97
CA TRP A 40 9.24 5.31 7.84
C TRP A 40 8.75 6.71 8.22
N ILE A 41 8.16 6.88 9.41
CA ILE A 41 7.73 8.19 9.90
C ILE A 41 8.93 9.12 10.05
N GLU A 42 9.99 8.65 10.71
CA GLU A 42 11.22 9.44 10.90
C GLU A 42 11.83 9.85 9.55
N GLU A 43 11.85 8.95 8.58
CA GLU A 43 12.38 9.23 7.26
C GLU A 43 11.51 10.24 6.48
N ALA A 44 10.19 10.10 6.56
CA ALA A 44 9.27 11.01 5.91
C ALA A 44 9.40 12.43 6.46
N GLU A 45 9.45 12.58 7.79
CA GLU A 45 9.66 13.88 8.45
C GLU A 45 11.01 14.50 8.08
N ARG A 46 12.08 13.70 8.09
CA ARG A 46 13.42 14.14 7.69
C ARG A 46 13.44 14.66 6.25
N ARG A 47 12.87 13.91 5.31
CA ARG A 47 12.80 14.32 3.89
C ARG A 47 11.97 15.57 3.68
N LEU A 48 10.84 15.67 4.37
CA LEU A 48 9.98 16.85 4.29
C LEU A 48 10.67 18.10 4.83
N ALA A 49 11.41 17.98 5.94
CA ALA A 49 12.19 19.08 6.49
C ALA A 49 13.29 19.55 5.52
N ALA A 50 14.07 18.62 4.96
CA ALA A 50 15.11 18.93 3.98
C ALA A 50 14.54 19.60 2.71
N TYR A 51 13.39 19.12 2.22
CA TYR A 51 12.71 19.75 1.09
C TYR A 51 12.28 21.20 1.41
N ARG A 52 11.66 21.42 2.58
CA ARG A 52 11.24 22.76 3.03
C ARG A 52 12.41 23.71 3.26
N ALA A 53 13.56 23.20 3.67
CA ALA A 53 14.79 23.96 3.82
C ALA A 53 15.49 24.26 2.47
N GLY A 54 15.03 23.68 1.36
CA GLY A 54 15.67 23.80 0.05
C GLY A 54 16.91 22.91 -0.13
N GLU A 55 17.15 21.99 0.80
CA GLU A 55 18.28 21.06 0.81
C GLU A 55 18.01 19.82 -0.05
N ALA A 56 16.74 19.54 -0.36
CA ALA A 56 16.31 18.47 -1.26
C ALA A 56 15.55 19.04 -2.47
N LYS A 57 15.82 18.50 -3.67
CA LYS A 57 15.09 18.85 -4.89
C LYS A 57 13.89 17.90 -5.05
N GLY A 58 12.71 18.48 -5.25
CA GLY A 58 11.53 17.74 -5.68
C GLY A 58 11.55 17.47 -7.19
N VAL A 59 10.67 16.57 -7.62
CA VAL A 59 10.33 16.38 -9.03
C VAL A 59 8.93 16.98 -9.24
N PRO A 60 8.72 17.83 -10.26
CA PRO A 60 7.38 18.32 -10.62
C PRO A 60 6.39 17.17 -10.80
N ALA A 61 5.14 17.36 -10.39
CA ALA A 61 4.13 16.32 -10.46
C ALA A 61 3.78 15.99 -11.92
N GLU A 62 3.81 17.00 -12.78
CA GLU A 62 3.55 16.95 -14.22
C GLU A 62 4.56 16.02 -14.92
N ASP A 63 5.81 15.98 -14.45
CA ASP A 63 6.86 15.09 -15.00
C ASP A 63 6.59 13.60 -14.69
N ILE A 64 5.77 13.31 -13.67
CA ILE A 64 5.44 11.94 -13.23
C ILE A 64 4.07 11.49 -13.76
N PHE A 65 3.06 12.34 -13.63
CA PHE A 65 1.67 12.00 -13.93
C PHE A 65 1.21 12.49 -15.31
N GLY A 66 1.98 13.36 -15.97
CA GLY A 66 1.59 14.02 -17.22
C GLY A 66 0.58 15.15 -17.00
N ASP A 67 0.13 15.73 -18.11
CA ASP A 67 -0.96 16.71 -18.10
C ASP A 67 -2.29 15.99 -17.83
N PHE A 68 -3.09 16.53 -16.90
CA PHE A 68 -4.45 16.06 -16.61
C PHE A 68 -5.47 16.59 -17.63
#